data_AF-A0A947CCT9-F1
#
_entry.id   AF-A0A947CCT9-F1
#
_cell.length_a   1.000
_cell.length_b   1.000
_cell.length_c   1.000
_cell.angle_alpha   90.00
_cell.angle_beta   90.00
_cell.angle_gamma   90.00
#
_symmetry.space_group_name_H-M   'P 1'
#
loop_
_entity.id
_entity.type
_entity.pdbx_description
1 polymer ?
#
loop_
_entity_poly.entity_id
_entity_poly.type
_entity_poly.pdbx_seq_one_letter_code
_entity_poly.pdbx_strand_id
1 'polypeptide(L)'
;LYAGIGIATAWRWIGDRFATAGDPTRGLRLAAPMLSIAFLPLIFNFGLADRRGDYSARDWAWNILQSVEPYGIVFTNGDNDTFPLWYLQEVEGIRRDVTVIVHSYLGTKWYPKQLRDLTTPCPDGVNPLATPTVVTCQRPFDHENAIELYRDWDIKAPQRAIHSLTNEEIDALPIYQAAPAGTVVQFTPDISLQFDREKFLMHPDFLVYYIVQESLGDRPIYFAATAPPVYEQWNLGPHLIRHGLAHKLAENIEPTDNIVLLDPQFIIRWVDVERTEHLLWDVFRLDYLFDWDLWPEPSTRASIPAQYYIAHIALAAALDYLDRPEDAETVAVRGEKLLELSGRVIP
;
A
#
# COMPACT_ATOMS: atom_id res chain seq x y z
N LEU A 1 13.92 25.84 -7.22
CA LEU A 1 13.82 27.24 -6.72
C LEU A 1 15.17 27.98 -6.78
N TYR A 2 16.21 27.52 -6.08
CA TYR A 2 17.50 28.23 -6.01
C TYR A 2 18.24 28.38 -7.36
N ALA A 3 18.18 27.37 -8.25
CA ALA A 3 18.76 27.48 -9.60
C ALA A 3 18.09 28.59 -10.44
N GLY A 4 16.76 28.74 -10.34
CA GLY A 4 16.03 29.80 -11.04
C GLY A 4 16.36 31.20 -10.53
N ILE A 5 16.45 31.35 -9.20
CA ILE A 5 16.88 32.61 -8.56
C ILE A 5 18.32 32.96 -8.97
N GLY A 6 19.22 31.97 -9.01
CA GLY A 6 20.60 32.14 -9.45
C GLY A 6 20.71 32.60 -10.90
N ILE A 7 20.02 31.93 -11.83
CA ILE A 7 20.01 32.27 -13.27
C ILE A 7 19.44 33.68 -13.48
N ALA A 8 18.32 34.02 -12.82
CA ALA A 8 17.73 35.35 -12.92
C ALA A 8 18.64 36.45 -12.35
N THR A 9 19.34 36.17 -11.24
CA THR A 9 20.29 37.10 -10.62
C THR A 9 21.51 37.31 -11.51
N ALA A 10 22.06 36.23 -12.09
CA ALA A 10 23.17 36.32 -13.04
C ALA A 10 22.77 37.08 -14.31
N TRP A 11 21.58 36.83 -14.85
CA TRP A 11 21.04 37.56 -16.00
C TRP A 11 20.95 39.07 -15.75
N ARG A 12 20.39 39.48 -14.59
CA ARG A 12 20.32 40.90 -14.20
C ARG A 12 21.71 41.50 -14.02
N TRP A 13 22.59 40.80 -13.31
CA TRP A 13 23.96 41.27 -13.07
C TRP A 13 24.75 41.48 -14.38
N ILE A 14 24.63 40.57 -15.35
CA ILE A 14 25.25 40.73 -16.67
C ILE A 14 24.58 41.88 -17.43
N GLY A 15 23.24 41.96 -17.39
CA GLY A 15 22.50 43.01 -18.08
C GLY A 15 22.87 44.41 -17.59
N ASP A 16 23.04 44.61 -16.28
CA ASP A 16 23.41 45.90 -15.70
C ASP A 16 24.78 46.40 -16.18
N ARG A 17 25.69 45.50 -16.59
CA ARG A 17 27.00 45.85 -17.18
C ARG A 17 26.91 46.45 -18.58
N PHE A 18 25.81 46.23 -19.29
CA PHE A 18 25.59 46.70 -20.66
C PHE A 18 24.43 47.70 -20.77
N ALA A 19 23.89 48.15 -19.64
CA ALA A 19 22.85 49.17 -19.59
C ALA A 19 23.40 50.54 -20.03
N THR A 20 22.58 51.33 -20.72
CA THR A 20 22.94 52.69 -21.15
C THR A 20 21.87 53.68 -20.72
N ALA A 21 22.23 54.94 -20.47
CA ALA A 21 21.32 55.96 -19.95
C ALA A 21 20.07 56.20 -20.82
N GLY A 22 20.15 55.94 -22.13
CA GLY A 22 19.02 56.07 -23.08
C GLY A 22 18.20 54.79 -23.31
N ASP A 23 18.70 53.61 -22.91
CA ASP A 23 17.96 52.34 -22.94
C ASP A 23 18.45 51.43 -21.80
N PRO A 24 17.77 51.47 -20.64
CA PRO A 24 18.13 50.62 -19.50
C PRO A 24 17.83 49.14 -19.73
N THR A 25 17.00 48.78 -20.72
CA THR A 25 16.64 47.38 -21.01
C THR A 25 17.55 46.70 -22.02
N ARG A 26 18.37 47.48 -22.76
CA ARG A 26 19.32 46.97 -23.75
C ARG A 26 20.22 45.87 -23.18
N GLY A 27 20.75 46.09 -21.98
CA GLY A 27 21.65 45.14 -21.34
C GLY A 27 20.96 43.82 -21.00
N LEU A 28 19.73 43.87 -20.49
CA LEU A 28 18.93 42.66 -20.22
C LEU A 28 18.62 41.87 -21.49
N ARG A 29 18.32 42.53 -22.61
CA ARG A 29 18.11 41.86 -23.90
C ARG A 29 19.38 41.17 -24.40
N LEU A 30 20.53 41.84 -24.27
CA LEU A 30 21.83 41.26 -24.66
C LEU A 30 22.24 40.09 -23.75
N ALA A 31 21.90 40.15 -22.47
CA ALA A 31 22.18 39.08 -21.51
C ALA A 31 21.20 37.90 -21.59
N ALA A 32 20.06 38.05 -22.28
CA ALA A 32 18.99 37.06 -22.34
C ALA A 32 19.43 35.64 -22.78
N PRO A 33 20.42 35.43 -23.68
CA PRO A 33 20.90 34.08 -24.02
C PRO A 33 21.40 33.27 -22.82
N MET A 34 21.85 33.90 -21.73
CA MET A 34 22.20 33.23 -20.47
C MET A 34 21.02 32.45 -19.87
N LEU A 35 19.79 32.94 -20.08
CA LEU A 35 18.58 32.26 -19.60
C LEU A 35 18.39 30.89 -20.24
N SER A 36 19.02 30.62 -21.39
CA SER A 36 19.00 29.31 -22.04
C SER A 36 19.60 28.20 -21.17
N ILE A 37 20.42 28.54 -20.16
CA ILE A 37 20.90 27.58 -19.15
C ILE A 37 19.75 26.89 -18.42
N ALA A 38 18.59 27.56 -18.28
CA ALA A 38 17.40 26.95 -17.68
C ALA A 38 16.88 25.73 -18.46
N PHE A 39 17.24 25.56 -19.73
CA PHE A 39 16.89 24.39 -20.53
C PHE A 39 17.86 23.22 -20.36
N LEU A 40 19.01 23.38 -19.70
CA LEU A 40 19.95 22.27 -19.51
C LEU A 40 19.32 21.07 -18.78
N PRO A 41 18.56 21.24 -17.66
CA PRO A 41 17.88 20.11 -17.04
C PRO A 41 16.83 19.48 -17.94
N LEU A 42 16.15 20.27 -18.79
CA LEU A 42 15.21 19.71 -19.76
C LEU A 42 15.95 18.84 -20.78
N ILE A 43 17.09 19.27 -21.32
CA ILE A 43 17.79 18.48 -22.35
C ILE A 43 18.44 17.24 -21.76
N PHE A 44 19.13 17.38 -20.62
CA PHE A 44 19.95 16.30 -20.06
C PHE A 44 19.19 15.37 -19.12
N ASN A 45 18.11 15.83 -18.48
CA ASN A 45 17.35 15.02 -17.54
C ASN A 45 16.02 14.53 -18.11
N PHE A 46 15.60 14.94 -19.31
CA PHE A 46 14.31 14.51 -19.87
C PHE A 46 14.19 12.98 -19.93
N GLY A 47 15.22 12.27 -20.39
CA GLY A 47 15.17 10.80 -20.44
C GLY A 47 15.02 10.14 -19.07
N LEU A 48 15.66 10.70 -18.02
CA LEU A 48 15.54 10.19 -16.65
C LEU A 48 14.23 10.61 -15.96
N ALA A 49 13.66 11.74 -16.37
CA ALA A 49 12.42 12.29 -15.84
C ALA A 49 11.18 11.82 -16.62
N ASP A 50 11.36 11.21 -17.79
CA ASP A 50 10.28 10.65 -18.58
C ASP A 50 9.68 9.47 -17.83
N ARG A 51 8.38 9.55 -17.57
CA ARG A 51 7.59 8.51 -16.91
C ARG A 51 6.55 7.92 -17.87
N ARG A 52 6.67 8.17 -19.17
CA ARG A 52 5.77 7.56 -20.17
C ARG A 52 5.86 6.04 -20.08
N GLY A 53 4.71 5.40 -19.90
CA GLY A 53 4.63 3.95 -19.75
C GLY A 53 4.96 3.42 -18.35
N ASP A 54 5.26 4.29 -17.37
CA ASP A 54 5.43 3.88 -15.98
C ASP A 54 4.07 3.81 -15.28
N TYR A 55 3.48 2.60 -15.26
CA TYR A 55 2.24 2.31 -14.53
C TYR A 55 2.49 1.67 -13.16
N SER A 56 3.74 1.65 -12.67
CA SER A 56 4.15 0.80 -11.54
C SER A 56 3.36 1.05 -10.27
N ALA A 57 3.16 2.31 -9.90
CA ALA A 57 2.38 2.68 -8.71
C ALA A 57 0.90 2.29 -8.85
N ARG A 58 0.31 2.53 -10.02
CA ARG A 58 -1.09 2.21 -10.31
C ARG A 58 -1.32 0.70 -10.30
N ASP A 59 -0.47 -0.06 -10.99
CA ASP A 59 -0.62 -1.50 -11.13
C ASP A 59 -0.23 -2.24 -9.83
N TRP A 60 0.70 -1.70 -9.05
CA TRP A 60 0.94 -2.16 -7.67
C TRP A 60 -0.30 -1.98 -6.79
N ALA A 61 -0.98 -0.84 -6.86
CA ALA A 61 -2.23 -0.63 -6.14
C ALA A 61 -3.34 -1.59 -6.59
N TRP A 62 -3.41 -1.86 -7.89
CA TRP A 62 -4.34 -2.85 -8.45
C TRP A 62 -4.07 -4.22 -7.82
N ASN A 63 -2.80 -4.64 -7.81
CA ASN A 63 -2.38 -5.95 -7.29
C ASN A 63 -2.65 -6.08 -5.77
N ILE A 64 -2.46 -5.02 -4.98
CA ILE A 64 -2.86 -5.01 -3.56
C ILE A 64 -4.37 -5.15 -3.42
N LEU A 65 -5.17 -4.32 -4.12
CA LEU A 65 -6.63 -4.39 -4.01
C LEU A 65 -7.16 -5.77 -4.40
N GLN A 66 -6.62 -6.39 -5.46
CA GLN A 66 -7.03 -7.74 -5.87
C GLN A 66 -6.59 -8.85 -4.91
N SER A 67 -5.56 -8.63 -4.11
CA SER A 67 -5.15 -9.56 -3.06
C SER A 67 -6.16 -9.64 -1.90
N VAL A 68 -6.97 -8.60 -1.71
CA VAL A 68 -7.91 -8.45 -0.60
C VAL A 68 -9.28 -9.02 -0.98
N GLU A 69 -9.92 -9.73 -0.06
CA GLU A 69 -11.27 -10.28 -0.21
C GLU A 69 -12.36 -9.19 -0.28
N PRO A 70 -13.55 -9.51 -0.84
CA PRO A 70 -14.69 -8.61 -0.85
C PRO A 70 -15.02 -8.04 0.54
N TYR A 71 -15.30 -6.73 0.61
CA TYR A 71 -15.53 -5.96 1.84
C TYR A 71 -14.39 -5.99 2.88
N GLY A 72 -13.22 -6.49 2.49
CA GLY A 72 -12.06 -6.60 3.37
C GLY A 72 -11.53 -5.24 3.80
N ILE A 73 -10.86 -5.23 4.95
CA ILE A 73 -10.09 -4.10 5.47
C ILE A 73 -8.63 -4.34 5.12
N VAL A 74 -7.93 -3.35 4.58
CA VAL A 74 -6.48 -3.42 4.38
C VAL A 74 -5.78 -2.25 5.07
N PHE A 75 -4.90 -2.57 6.02
CA PHE A 75 -4.02 -1.57 6.63
C PHE A 75 -2.81 -1.31 5.75
N THR A 76 -2.57 -0.03 5.48
CA THR A 76 -1.37 0.51 4.82
C THR A 76 -0.57 1.35 5.81
N ASN A 77 0.67 1.66 5.47
CA ASN A 77 1.58 2.35 6.39
C ASN A 77 1.56 3.88 6.23
N GLY A 78 1.61 4.36 4.98
CA GLY A 78 1.84 5.78 4.68
C GLY A 78 1.10 6.27 3.43
N ASP A 79 1.47 7.46 2.99
CA ASP A 79 0.88 8.08 1.79
C ASP A 79 1.32 7.38 0.49
N ASN A 80 2.58 6.96 0.40
CA ASN A 80 3.17 6.34 -0.80
C ASN A 80 2.49 5.02 -1.19
N ASP A 81 2.02 4.22 -0.23
CA ASP A 81 1.22 3.04 -0.49
C ASP A 81 -0.27 3.34 -0.57
N THR A 82 -0.80 4.28 0.22
CA THR A 82 -2.26 4.51 0.27
C THR A 82 -2.81 5.27 -0.93
N PHE A 83 -2.14 6.33 -1.38
CA PHE A 83 -2.71 7.23 -2.38
C PHE A 83 -2.96 6.56 -3.73
N PRO A 84 -2.07 5.67 -4.22
CA PRO A 84 -2.37 4.87 -5.41
C PRO A 84 -3.63 4.00 -5.26
N LEU A 85 -3.86 3.41 -4.08
CA LEU A 85 -5.07 2.62 -3.80
C LEU A 85 -6.32 3.49 -3.84
N TRP A 86 -6.32 4.63 -3.14
CA TRP A 86 -7.45 5.57 -3.16
C TRP A 86 -7.70 6.16 -4.55
N TYR A 87 -6.65 6.39 -5.34
CA TYR A 87 -6.81 6.81 -6.73
C TYR A 87 -7.59 5.74 -7.53
N LEU A 88 -7.25 4.47 -7.41
CA LEU A 88 -7.99 3.40 -8.07
C LEU A 88 -9.46 3.32 -7.61
N GLN A 89 -9.70 3.49 -6.30
CA GLN A 89 -11.05 3.42 -5.75
C GLN A 89 -11.91 4.63 -6.16
N GLU A 90 -11.42 5.85 -5.95
CA GLU A 90 -12.21 7.07 -6.07
C GLU A 90 -12.24 7.63 -7.50
N VAL A 91 -11.20 7.40 -8.30
CA VAL A 91 -11.11 7.90 -9.68
C VAL A 91 -11.46 6.80 -10.69
N GLU A 92 -10.92 5.60 -10.51
CA GLU A 92 -11.12 4.50 -11.47
C GLU A 92 -12.27 3.54 -11.08
N GLY A 93 -12.86 3.70 -9.89
CA GLY A 93 -14.03 2.94 -9.45
C GLY A 93 -13.75 1.50 -9.04
N ILE A 94 -12.49 1.13 -8.85
CA ILE A 94 -12.03 -0.25 -8.65
C ILE A 94 -12.09 -0.63 -7.18
N ARG A 95 -12.68 -1.79 -6.85
CA ARG A 95 -12.69 -2.38 -5.50
C ARG A 95 -13.06 -1.37 -4.40
N ARG A 96 -14.09 -0.55 -4.67
CA ARG A 96 -14.61 0.46 -3.73
C ARG A 96 -15.27 -0.15 -2.49
N ASP A 97 -15.46 -1.46 -2.47
CA ASP A 97 -15.91 -2.25 -1.33
C ASP A 97 -14.82 -2.44 -0.27
N VAL A 98 -13.54 -2.41 -0.67
CA VAL A 98 -12.40 -2.60 0.24
C VAL A 98 -12.17 -1.35 1.06
N THR A 99 -12.01 -1.50 2.37
CA THR A 99 -11.68 -0.38 3.26
C THR A 99 -10.16 -0.24 3.38
N VAL A 100 -9.59 0.78 2.73
CA VAL A 100 -8.15 1.08 2.79
C VAL A 100 -7.88 2.02 3.96
N ILE A 101 -7.13 1.54 4.94
CA ILE A 101 -6.82 2.28 6.18
C ILE A 101 -5.35 2.67 6.20
N VAL A 102 -5.07 3.97 6.09
CA VAL A 102 -3.72 4.49 6.31
C VAL A 102 -3.46 4.67 7.80
N HIS A 103 -2.54 3.86 8.34
CA HIS A 103 -2.24 3.83 9.76
C HIS A 103 -1.87 5.21 10.32
N SER A 104 -1.08 6.00 9.57
CA SER A 104 -0.66 7.33 10.01
C SER A 104 -1.80 8.33 10.22
N TYR A 105 -2.98 8.15 9.57
CA TYR A 105 -4.13 9.05 9.78
C TYR A 105 -5.07 8.59 10.87
N LEU A 106 -4.98 7.35 11.36
CA LEU A 106 -5.77 6.88 12.50
C LEU A 106 -5.53 7.74 13.74
N GLY A 107 -4.35 8.35 13.87
CA GLY A 107 -4.04 9.29 14.94
C GLY A 107 -4.83 10.61 14.89
N THR A 108 -5.53 10.91 13.79
CA THR A 108 -6.32 12.16 13.63
C THR A 108 -7.72 12.02 14.22
N LYS A 109 -8.36 13.14 14.60
CA LYS A 109 -9.72 13.12 15.15
C LYS A 109 -10.82 12.81 14.13
N TRP A 110 -10.56 13.08 12.86
CA TRP A 110 -11.58 13.01 11.81
C TRP A 110 -11.59 11.67 11.09
N TYR A 111 -10.42 11.05 10.89
CA TYR A 111 -10.30 9.88 10.04
C TYR A 111 -10.99 8.63 10.59
N PRO A 112 -10.91 8.29 11.89
CA PRO A 112 -11.64 7.15 12.43
C PRO A 112 -13.16 7.34 12.33
N LYS A 113 -13.64 8.57 12.61
CA LYS A 113 -15.04 8.94 12.43
C LYS A 113 -15.47 8.75 10.99
N GLN A 114 -14.65 9.22 10.04
CA GLN A 114 -14.90 9.01 8.62
C GLN A 114 -14.97 7.51 8.29
N LEU A 115 -13.97 6.71 8.69
CA LEU A 115 -13.96 5.27 8.41
C LEU A 115 -15.22 4.56 8.93
N ARG A 116 -15.69 4.89 10.14
CA ARG A 116 -16.96 4.38 10.67
C ARG A 116 -18.13 4.74 9.76
N ASP A 117 -18.25 6.02 9.41
CA ASP A 117 -19.38 6.53 8.63
C ASP A 117 -19.38 5.94 7.20
N LEU A 118 -18.20 5.80 6.58
CA LEU A 118 -18.04 5.23 5.23
C LEU A 118 -18.30 3.73 5.18
N THR A 119 -18.18 3.03 6.30
CA THR A 119 -18.36 1.57 6.38
C THR A 119 -19.70 1.18 7.02
N THR A 120 -20.49 2.17 7.45
CA THR A 120 -21.85 1.96 7.95
C THR A 120 -22.76 1.53 6.79
N PRO A 121 -23.61 0.50 6.95
CA PRO A 121 -24.56 0.10 5.92
C PRO A 121 -25.44 1.27 5.47
N CYS A 122 -25.75 1.31 4.18
CA CYS A 122 -26.61 2.36 3.64
C CYS A 122 -28.04 2.23 4.19
N PRO A 123 -28.69 3.35 4.55
CA PRO A 123 -30.12 3.34 4.85
C PRO A 123 -30.95 2.87 3.66
N ASP A 124 -32.14 2.35 3.94
CA ASP A 124 -33.07 1.89 2.91
C ASP A 124 -33.33 2.96 1.84
N GLY A 125 -33.20 2.57 0.56
CA GLY A 125 -33.39 3.47 -0.58
C GLY A 125 -32.22 4.40 -0.89
N VAL A 126 -31.14 4.38 -0.11
CA VAL A 126 -29.92 5.15 -0.40
C VAL A 126 -29.00 4.34 -1.31
N ASN A 127 -28.72 4.89 -2.49
CA ASN A 127 -27.71 4.32 -3.39
C ASN A 127 -26.34 4.97 -3.13
N PRO A 128 -25.34 4.23 -2.59
CA PRO A 128 -24.01 4.78 -2.31
C PRO A 128 -23.22 5.16 -3.58
N LEU A 129 -23.67 4.73 -4.75
CA LEU A 129 -23.04 5.04 -6.04
C LEU A 129 -23.66 6.27 -6.72
N ALA A 130 -24.74 6.83 -6.19
CA ALA A 130 -25.41 8.00 -6.76
C ALA A 130 -24.53 9.27 -6.71
N THR A 131 -23.69 9.38 -5.68
CA THR A 131 -22.71 10.47 -5.52
C THR A 131 -21.30 9.89 -5.49
N PRO A 132 -20.67 9.62 -6.65
CA PRO A 132 -19.41 8.88 -6.69
C PRO A 132 -18.27 9.57 -5.92
N THR A 133 -18.28 10.90 -5.83
CA THR A 133 -17.26 11.70 -5.14
C THR A 133 -17.56 11.98 -3.67
N VAL A 134 -18.73 11.57 -3.16
CA VAL A 134 -19.12 11.76 -1.75
C VAL A 134 -19.53 10.40 -1.21
N VAL A 135 -18.66 9.81 -0.40
CA VAL A 135 -18.93 8.52 0.23
C VAL A 135 -19.82 8.77 1.44
N THR A 136 -21.05 8.27 1.40
CA THR A 136 -22.06 8.50 2.45
C THR A 136 -22.31 7.29 3.34
N CYS A 137 -21.97 6.10 2.84
CA CYS A 137 -22.17 4.80 3.49
C CYS A 137 -21.41 3.72 2.70
N GLN A 138 -21.45 2.48 3.21
CA GLN A 138 -20.78 1.33 2.62
C GLN A 138 -21.15 1.12 1.15
N ARG A 139 -20.15 1.16 0.27
CA ARG A 139 -20.33 0.85 -1.14
C ARG A 139 -20.41 -0.66 -1.37
N PRO A 140 -21.23 -1.12 -2.33
CA PRO A 140 -21.38 -2.55 -2.60
C PRO A 140 -20.13 -3.11 -3.28
N PHE A 141 -19.95 -4.43 -3.13
CA PHE A 141 -19.08 -5.20 -3.99
C PHE A 141 -19.62 -5.26 -5.42
N ASP A 142 -18.75 -5.03 -6.39
CA ASP A 142 -19.08 -5.02 -7.82
C ASP A 142 -18.73 -6.36 -8.44
N HIS A 143 -19.73 -7.25 -8.57
CA HIS A 143 -19.55 -8.56 -9.20
C HIS A 143 -19.23 -8.49 -10.70
N GLU A 144 -19.73 -7.47 -11.41
CA GLU A 144 -19.57 -7.35 -12.86
C GLU A 144 -18.10 -7.11 -13.23
N ASN A 145 -17.42 -6.25 -12.46
CA ASN A 145 -16.02 -5.89 -12.68
C ASN A 145 -15.04 -6.66 -11.79
N ALA A 146 -15.51 -7.63 -11.00
CA ALA A 146 -14.67 -8.48 -10.18
C ALA A 146 -13.77 -9.39 -11.03
N ILE A 147 -12.57 -9.68 -10.52
CA ILE A 147 -11.71 -10.74 -11.06
C ILE A 147 -12.38 -12.10 -10.85
N GLU A 148 -11.97 -13.09 -11.65
CA GLU A 148 -12.53 -14.45 -11.62
C GLU A 148 -12.54 -15.05 -10.22
N LEU A 149 -11.46 -14.85 -9.46
CA LEU A 149 -11.31 -15.33 -8.08
C LEU A 149 -12.50 -15.00 -7.16
N TYR A 150 -13.17 -13.85 -7.34
CA TYR A 150 -14.25 -13.40 -6.43
C TYR A 150 -15.62 -13.35 -7.10
N ARG A 151 -15.69 -13.48 -8.43
CA ARG A 151 -16.92 -13.22 -9.21
C ARG A 151 -18.10 -14.06 -8.75
N ASP A 152 -17.82 -15.34 -8.49
CA ASP A 152 -18.83 -16.36 -8.20
C ASP A 152 -19.00 -16.65 -6.69
N TRP A 153 -18.35 -15.86 -5.82
CA TRP A 153 -18.50 -16.03 -4.37
C TRP A 153 -19.88 -15.57 -3.89
N ASP A 154 -20.46 -16.29 -2.93
CA ASP A 154 -21.64 -15.83 -2.18
C ASP A 154 -21.22 -14.77 -1.15
N ILE A 155 -21.18 -13.51 -1.60
CA ILE A 155 -20.66 -12.40 -0.81
C ILE A 155 -21.80 -11.73 -0.05
N LYS A 156 -21.69 -11.72 1.28
CA LYS A 156 -22.63 -11.02 2.17
C LYS A 156 -22.05 -9.68 2.59
N ALA A 157 -22.81 -8.61 2.36
CA ALA A 157 -22.42 -7.28 2.81
C ALA A 157 -22.39 -7.22 4.35
N PRO A 158 -21.33 -6.65 4.96
CA PRO A 158 -21.27 -6.40 6.39
C PRO A 158 -22.45 -5.56 6.87
N GLN A 159 -22.97 -5.89 8.04
CA GLN A 159 -24.17 -5.25 8.62
C GLN A 159 -23.84 -4.17 9.67
N ARG A 160 -22.56 -3.85 9.83
CA ARG A 160 -22.07 -2.81 10.76
C ARG A 160 -20.79 -2.17 10.23
N ALA A 161 -20.50 -0.99 10.77
CA ALA A 161 -19.24 -0.30 10.54
C ALA A 161 -18.05 -1.09 11.11
N ILE A 162 -16.84 -0.73 10.68
CA ILE A 162 -15.60 -1.40 11.10
C ILE A 162 -15.24 -1.22 12.59
N HIS A 163 -15.87 -0.24 13.24
CA HIS A 163 -15.84 -0.09 14.70
C HIS A 163 -17.09 0.66 15.17
N SER A 164 -17.45 0.46 16.44
CA SER A 164 -18.66 1.03 17.06
C SER A 164 -18.44 2.34 17.81
N LEU A 165 -17.17 2.74 18.01
CA LEU A 165 -16.81 3.93 18.79
C LEU A 165 -17.58 5.19 18.38
N THR A 166 -18.10 5.89 19.38
CA THR A 166 -18.71 7.22 19.26
C THR A 166 -17.67 8.30 18.98
N ASN A 167 -18.12 9.50 18.60
CA ASN A 167 -17.20 10.61 18.35
C ASN A 167 -16.47 11.01 19.63
N GLU A 168 -17.16 10.97 20.77
CA GLU A 168 -16.65 11.29 22.09
C GLU A 168 -15.62 10.25 22.55
N GLU A 169 -15.86 8.95 22.32
CA GLU A 169 -14.90 7.89 22.62
C GLU A 169 -13.63 8.04 21.78
N ILE A 170 -13.76 8.29 20.47
CA ILE A 170 -12.61 8.54 19.58
C ILE A 170 -11.80 9.75 20.06
N ASP A 171 -12.47 10.85 20.42
CA ASP A 171 -11.80 12.06 20.88
C ASP A 171 -11.17 11.91 22.28
N ALA A 172 -11.62 10.92 23.07
CA ALA A 172 -11.13 10.62 24.40
C ALA A 172 -9.98 9.60 24.43
N LEU A 173 -9.68 8.94 23.31
CA LEU A 173 -8.55 8.01 23.23
C LEU A 173 -7.23 8.72 23.56
N PRO A 174 -6.31 8.05 24.30
CA PRO A 174 -5.07 8.67 24.72
C PRO A 174 -4.12 8.87 23.54
N ILE A 175 -3.29 9.92 23.61
CA ILE A 175 -2.23 10.17 22.61
C ILE A 175 -1.21 9.03 22.63
N TYR A 176 -0.90 8.52 23.83
CA TYR A 176 -0.08 7.34 24.02
C TYR A 176 -0.37 6.70 25.39
N GLN A 177 -0.01 5.42 25.54
CA GLN A 177 -0.02 4.68 26.80
C GLN A 177 1.19 3.74 26.85
N ALA A 178 1.87 3.73 27.99
CA ALA A 178 2.89 2.73 28.25
C ALA A 178 2.21 1.40 28.61
N ALA A 179 2.62 0.33 27.94
CA ALA A 179 2.24 -1.04 28.22
C ALA A 179 3.49 -1.78 28.73
N PRO A 180 3.56 -2.11 30.04
CA PRO A 180 4.72 -2.80 30.62
C PRO A 180 5.00 -4.15 29.95
N ALA A 181 6.24 -4.62 30.08
CA ALA A 181 6.58 -5.99 29.71
C ALA A 181 5.66 -6.99 30.43
N GLY A 182 5.24 -8.03 29.72
CA GLY A 182 4.28 -9.03 30.19
C GLY A 182 2.81 -8.63 30.03
N THR A 183 2.49 -7.41 29.57
CA THR A 183 1.11 -7.03 29.22
C THR A 183 0.59 -7.97 28.14
N VAL A 184 -0.56 -8.58 28.41
CA VAL A 184 -1.29 -9.42 27.46
C VAL A 184 -2.41 -8.60 26.83
N VAL A 185 -2.42 -8.54 25.51
CA VAL A 185 -3.48 -7.94 24.71
C VAL A 185 -4.23 -9.04 23.99
N GLN A 186 -5.54 -9.09 24.22
CA GLN A 186 -6.43 -10.07 23.60
C GLN A 186 -7.20 -9.39 22.46
N PHE A 187 -6.93 -9.79 21.22
CA PHE A 187 -7.70 -9.30 20.07
C PHE A 187 -9.01 -10.08 19.92
N THR A 188 -8.91 -11.40 19.96
CA THR A 188 -10.02 -12.36 19.87
C THR A 188 -9.70 -13.56 20.77
N PRO A 189 -10.61 -14.50 21.04
CA PRO A 189 -10.31 -15.68 21.86
C PRO A 189 -9.06 -16.46 21.39
N ASP A 190 -8.78 -16.47 20.08
CA ASP A 190 -7.69 -17.24 19.47
C ASP A 190 -6.44 -16.39 19.15
N ILE A 191 -6.56 -15.07 19.15
CA ILE A 191 -5.44 -14.14 18.93
C ILE A 191 -5.18 -13.35 20.20
N SER A 192 -4.14 -13.79 20.92
CA SER A 192 -3.59 -13.10 22.09
C SER A 192 -2.11 -12.90 21.90
N LEU A 193 -1.60 -11.76 22.38
CA LEU A 193 -0.18 -11.47 22.34
C LEU A 193 0.30 -10.89 23.65
N GLN A 194 1.52 -11.26 24.01
CA GLN A 194 2.21 -10.75 25.18
C GLN A 194 3.37 -9.88 24.75
N PHE A 195 3.53 -8.71 25.36
CA PHE A 195 4.67 -7.85 25.07
C PHE A 195 5.91 -8.31 25.82
N ASP A 196 6.96 -8.68 25.09
CA ASP A 196 8.24 -9.10 25.68
C ASP A 196 8.99 -7.97 26.40
N ARG A 197 8.67 -6.73 26.06
CA ARG A 197 9.28 -5.50 26.60
C ARG A 197 8.22 -4.42 26.76
N GLU A 198 8.54 -3.37 27.50
CA GLU A 198 7.70 -2.18 27.53
C GLU A 198 7.50 -1.63 26.12
N LYS A 199 6.24 -1.36 25.77
CA LYS A 199 5.85 -0.73 24.51
C LYS A 199 5.09 0.56 24.79
N PHE A 200 5.26 1.54 23.92
CA PHE A 200 4.43 2.72 23.89
C PHE A 200 3.38 2.54 22.80
N LEU A 201 2.14 2.32 23.21
CA LEU A 201 1.00 2.29 22.31
C LEU A 201 0.62 3.73 22.00
N MET A 202 0.67 4.11 20.73
CA MET A 202 0.31 5.44 20.27
C MET A 202 -1.19 5.49 19.94
N HIS A 203 -1.75 6.70 19.82
CA HIS A 203 -3.16 6.89 19.44
C HIS A 203 -3.68 6.00 18.29
N PRO A 204 -2.99 5.87 17.13
CA PRO A 204 -3.45 4.98 16.06
C PRO A 204 -3.48 3.49 16.45
N ASP A 205 -2.63 3.05 17.38
CA ASP A 205 -2.55 1.65 17.81
C ASP A 205 -3.89 1.21 18.44
N PHE A 206 -4.48 2.04 19.32
CA PHE A 206 -5.78 1.73 19.93
C PHE A 206 -6.87 1.48 18.87
N LEU A 207 -6.87 2.25 17.80
CA LEU A 207 -7.85 2.09 16.73
C LEU A 207 -7.61 0.84 15.89
N VAL A 208 -6.35 0.48 15.63
CA VAL A 208 -6.04 -0.84 15.04
C VAL A 208 -6.61 -1.95 15.92
N TYR A 209 -6.39 -1.86 17.24
CA TYR A 209 -6.93 -2.83 18.18
C TYR A 209 -8.46 -2.92 18.13
N TYR A 210 -9.18 -1.79 18.24
CA TYR A 210 -10.65 -1.78 18.18
C TYR A 210 -11.18 -2.28 16.84
N ILE A 211 -10.60 -1.84 15.72
CA ILE A 211 -11.03 -2.28 14.38
C ILE A 211 -10.83 -3.78 14.23
N VAL A 212 -9.68 -4.33 14.64
CA VAL A 212 -9.43 -5.77 14.52
C VAL A 212 -10.36 -6.56 15.45
N GLN A 213 -10.47 -6.17 16.72
CA GLN A 213 -11.32 -6.83 17.69
C GLN A 213 -12.79 -6.84 17.25
N GLU A 214 -13.29 -5.72 16.71
CA GLU A 214 -14.67 -5.63 16.28
C GLU A 214 -14.90 -6.22 14.89
N SER A 215 -14.01 -6.04 13.91
CA SER A 215 -14.28 -6.43 12.52
C SER A 215 -13.88 -7.86 12.19
N LEU A 216 -12.98 -8.50 12.94
CA LEU A 216 -12.57 -9.87 12.62
C LEU A 216 -13.79 -10.82 12.71
N GLY A 217 -13.95 -11.66 11.69
CA GLY A 217 -15.11 -12.54 11.52
C GLY A 217 -16.32 -11.93 10.83
N ASP A 218 -16.50 -10.59 10.86
CA ASP A 218 -17.48 -9.87 10.03
C ASP A 218 -16.88 -9.46 8.69
N ARG A 219 -15.59 -9.07 8.71
CA ARG A 219 -14.81 -8.67 7.54
C ARG A 219 -13.45 -9.37 7.53
N PRO A 220 -12.96 -9.76 6.35
CA PRO A 220 -11.56 -10.12 6.19
C PRO A 220 -10.65 -8.94 6.54
N ILE A 221 -9.62 -9.16 7.36
CA ILE A 221 -8.64 -8.14 7.70
C ILE A 221 -7.31 -8.49 7.06
N TYR A 222 -6.72 -7.50 6.41
CA TYR A 222 -5.47 -7.60 5.69
C TYR A 222 -4.49 -6.52 6.13
N PHE A 223 -3.22 -6.81 5.95
CA PHE A 223 -2.14 -5.84 6.00
C PHE A 223 -1.40 -5.84 4.67
N ALA A 224 -1.13 -4.67 4.10
CA ALA A 224 -0.31 -4.57 2.90
C ALA A 224 1.13 -5.05 3.20
N ALA A 225 1.83 -5.58 2.20
CA ALA A 225 3.24 -5.96 2.36
C ALA A 225 4.17 -4.78 2.74
N THR A 226 3.68 -3.54 2.58
CA THR A 226 4.33 -2.28 3.01
C THR A 226 4.01 -1.87 4.45
N ALA A 227 3.14 -2.60 5.14
CA ALA A 227 2.68 -2.30 6.49
C ALA A 227 3.33 -3.09 7.67
N PRO A 228 4.60 -3.56 7.62
CA PRO A 228 5.25 -4.12 8.81
C PRO A 228 5.14 -3.25 10.06
N PRO A 229 5.28 -1.91 10.00
CA PRO A 229 5.12 -1.07 11.18
C PRO A 229 3.75 -1.19 11.87
N VAL A 230 2.72 -1.64 11.16
CA VAL A 230 1.39 -1.86 11.72
C VAL A 230 1.30 -3.25 12.36
N TYR A 231 1.59 -4.33 11.64
CA TYR A 231 1.38 -5.68 12.16
C TYR A 231 2.50 -6.19 13.08
N GLU A 232 3.75 -5.72 12.92
CA GLU A 232 4.87 -6.08 13.81
C GLU A 232 4.76 -5.39 15.18
N GLN A 233 4.19 -4.18 15.21
CA GLN A 233 3.87 -3.47 16.47
C GLN A 233 3.01 -4.36 17.38
N TRP A 234 2.15 -5.19 16.80
CA TRP A 234 1.28 -6.13 17.49
C TRP A 234 1.77 -7.59 17.45
N ASN A 235 2.92 -7.89 16.84
CA ASN A 235 3.40 -9.27 16.66
C ASN A 235 2.35 -10.19 15.99
N LEU A 236 1.60 -9.67 15.02
CA LEU A 236 0.56 -10.45 14.34
C LEU A 236 1.12 -11.41 13.28
N GLY A 237 2.41 -11.33 12.93
CA GLY A 237 3.05 -12.17 11.92
C GLY A 237 2.71 -13.67 11.96
N PRO A 238 2.69 -14.33 13.15
CA PRO A 238 2.28 -15.73 13.26
C PRO A 238 0.84 -16.05 12.85
N HIS A 239 -0.03 -15.03 12.79
CA HIS A 239 -1.44 -15.11 12.42
C HIS A 239 -1.72 -14.54 11.02
N LEU A 240 -0.68 -14.26 10.23
CA LEU A 240 -0.81 -13.68 8.90
C LEU A 240 -0.54 -14.72 7.81
N ILE A 241 -1.51 -14.91 6.91
CA ILE A 241 -1.40 -15.74 5.69
C ILE A 241 -1.15 -14.85 4.49
N ARG A 242 -0.11 -15.14 3.71
CA ARG A 242 0.20 -14.42 2.49
C ARG A 242 -0.77 -14.77 1.37
N HIS A 243 -1.43 -13.74 0.83
CA HIS A 243 -2.18 -13.77 -0.41
C HIS A 243 -1.55 -12.73 -1.36
N GLY A 244 -0.57 -13.13 -2.17
CA GLY A 244 0.12 -12.20 -3.06
C GLY A 244 0.85 -11.07 -2.31
N LEU A 245 0.39 -9.82 -2.48
CA LEU A 245 0.98 -8.63 -1.87
C LEU A 245 0.28 -8.16 -0.58
N ALA A 246 -0.76 -8.86 -0.13
CA ALA A 246 -1.42 -8.58 1.13
C ALA A 246 -1.40 -9.82 2.04
N HIS A 247 -1.47 -9.60 3.36
CA HIS A 247 -1.41 -10.64 4.36
C HIS A 247 -2.71 -10.68 5.16
N LYS A 248 -3.47 -11.77 5.03
CA LYS A 248 -4.75 -11.99 5.72
C LYS A 248 -4.51 -12.35 7.17
N LEU A 249 -5.16 -11.65 8.10
CA LEU A 249 -5.25 -12.07 9.49
C LEU A 249 -6.22 -13.25 9.62
N ALA A 250 -5.74 -14.35 10.21
CA ALA A 250 -6.51 -15.57 10.38
C ALA A 250 -6.30 -16.19 11.77
N GLU A 251 -7.34 -16.85 12.25
CA GLU A 251 -7.35 -17.59 13.51
C GLU A 251 -7.09 -19.07 13.24
N ASN A 252 -6.44 -19.76 14.18
CA ASN A 252 -6.23 -21.21 14.16
C ASN A 252 -5.69 -21.75 12.82
N ILE A 253 -4.63 -21.13 12.31
CA ILE A 253 -4.01 -21.50 11.04
C ILE A 253 -3.33 -22.87 11.20
N GLU A 254 -3.77 -23.84 10.41
CA GLU A 254 -3.20 -25.18 10.37
C GLU A 254 -2.62 -25.47 8.98
N PRO A 255 -1.50 -26.21 8.88
CA PRO A 255 -0.96 -26.63 7.60
C PRO A 255 -1.95 -27.53 6.85
N THR A 256 -2.07 -27.32 5.54
CA THR A 256 -2.84 -28.16 4.62
C THR A 256 -2.06 -28.35 3.32
N ASP A 257 -2.63 -29.08 2.35
CA ASP A 257 -2.04 -29.24 1.02
C ASP A 257 -1.98 -27.90 0.24
N ASN A 258 -2.63 -26.83 0.74
CA ASN A 258 -2.61 -25.48 0.15
C ASN A 258 -2.05 -24.40 1.10
N ILE A 259 -2.13 -24.59 2.42
CA ILE A 259 -1.61 -23.63 3.42
C ILE A 259 -0.29 -24.17 3.96
N VAL A 260 0.81 -23.52 3.60
CA VAL A 260 2.17 -23.96 3.94
C VAL A 260 2.81 -23.04 4.95
N LEU A 261 3.48 -23.62 5.95
CA LEU A 261 4.31 -22.90 6.92
C LEU A 261 5.78 -22.90 6.48
N LEU A 262 6.30 -21.74 6.12
CA LEU A 262 7.69 -21.57 5.71
C LEU A 262 8.67 -21.55 6.90
N ASP A 263 9.96 -21.66 6.56
CA ASP A 263 11.09 -21.52 7.48
C ASP A 263 11.11 -20.16 8.22
N PRO A 264 11.62 -20.07 9.46
CA PRO A 264 11.72 -18.82 10.23
C PRO A 264 12.46 -17.65 9.57
N GLN A 265 13.22 -17.86 8.48
CA GLN A 265 13.81 -16.75 7.72
C GLN A 265 12.77 -15.81 7.08
N PHE A 266 11.53 -16.28 6.86
CA PHE A 266 10.43 -15.48 6.35
C PHE A 266 9.69 -14.77 7.49
N ILE A 267 9.44 -13.46 7.35
CA ILE A 267 8.66 -12.69 8.35
C ILE A 267 7.20 -13.16 8.36
N ILE A 268 6.59 -13.24 7.18
CA ILE A 268 5.25 -13.82 6.99
C ILE A 268 5.44 -15.24 6.48
N ARG A 269 5.15 -16.21 7.36
CA ARG A 269 5.51 -17.61 7.17
C ARG A 269 4.39 -18.45 6.58
N TRP A 270 3.14 -18.10 6.83
CA TRP A 270 2.01 -18.82 6.23
C TRP A 270 1.78 -18.32 4.82
N VAL A 271 1.66 -19.25 3.87
CA VAL A 271 1.39 -18.96 2.46
C VAL A 271 0.20 -19.79 2.02
N ASP A 272 -0.80 -19.12 1.43
CA ASP A 272 -1.84 -19.78 0.63
C ASP A 272 -1.30 -19.95 -0.79
N VAL A 273 -0.94 -21.18 -1.16
CA VAL A 273 -0.17 -21.49 -2.37
C VAL A 273 -1.00 -21.20 -3.62
N GLU A 274 -2.14 -21.86 -3.78
CA GLU A 274 -3.03 -21.71 -4.94
C GLU A 274 -3.44 -20.25 -5.13
N ARG A 275 -3.83 -19.57 -4.04
CA ARG A 275 -4.25 -18.18 -4.14
C ARG A 275 -3.11 -17.25 -4.50
N THR A 276 -1.92 -17.45 -3.92
CA THR A 276 -0.76 -16.62 -4.21
C THR A 276 -0.25 -16.87 -5.63
N GLU A 277 -0.23 -18.12 -6.09
CA GLU A 277 0.10 -18.52 -7.46
C GLU A 277 -0.85 -17.85 -8.46
N HIS A 278 -2.17 -18.03 -8.30
CA HIS A 278 -3.18 -17.42 -9.17
C HIS A 278 -3.08 -15.89 -9.20
N LEU A 279 -2.89 -15.24 -8.04
CA LEU A 279 -2.74 -13.79 -7.99
C LEU A 279 -1.51 -13.32 -8.77
N LEU A 280 -0.36 -13.95 -8.57
CA LEU A 280 0.90 -13.51 -9.17
C LEU A 280 0.98 -13.83 -10.69
N TRP A 281 0.29 -14.86 -11.19
CA TRP A 281 0.37 -15.31 -12.59
C TRP A 281 -0.80 -14.81 -13.44
N ASP A 282 -2.02 -14.86 -12.92
CA ASP A 282 -3.22 -14.65 -13.73
C ASP A 282 -3.86 -13.27 -13.51
N VAL A 283 -3.63 -12.66 -12.34
CA VAL A 283 -4.30 -11.42 -11.94
C VAL A 283 -3.37 -10.21 -11.95
N PHE A 284 -2.14 -10.38 -11.48
CA PHE A 284 -1.26 -9.26 -11.26
C PHE A 284 -0.76 -8.65 -12.56
N ARG A 285 -0.75 -7.33 -12.59
CA ARG A 285 -0.18 -6.55 -13.68
C ARG A 285 1.29 -6.27 -13.37
N LEU A 286 2.17 -7.19 -13.78
CA LEU A 286 3.61 -7.03 -13.58
C LEU A 286 4.48 -7.38 -14.79
N ASP A 287 3.92 -8.00 -15.83
CA ASP A 287 4.74 -8.58 -16.90
C ASP A 287 5.61 -7.53 -17.63
N TYR A 288 5.06 -6.34 -17.85
CA TYR A 288 5.79 -5.25 -18.52
C TYR A 288 7.01 -4.75 -17.72
N LEU A 289 7.06 -5.00 -16.40
CA LEU A 289 8.21 -4.64 -15.57
C LEU A 289 9.43 -5.48 -15.93
N PHE A 290 9.23 -6.70 -16.45
CA PHE A 290 10.31 -7.56 -16.88
C PHE A 290 10.98 -7.08 -18.18
N ASP A 291 10.36 -6.17 -18.92
CA ASP A 291 10.98 -5.56 -20.11
C ASP A 291 11.94 -4.41 -19.74
N TRP A 292 12.01 -4.05 -18.46
CA TRP A 292 12.86 -2.96 -18.00
C TRP A 292 14.26 -3.47 -17.65
N ASP A 293 15.29 -2.79 -18.14
CA ASP A 293 16.68 -3.06 -17.75
C ASP A 293 17.01 -2.48 -16.37
N LEU A 294 16.39 -1.34 -16.03
CA LEU A 294 16.61 -0.61 -14.79
C LEU A 294 15.31 0.00 -14.29
N TRP A 295 15.15 0.04 -12.97
CA TRP A 295 14.02 0.71 -12.35
C TRP A 295 14.11 2.24 -12.53
N PRO A 296 13.06 2.90 -13.07
CA PRO A 296 13.12 4.30 -13.47
C PRO A 296 13.12 5.29 -12.30
N GLU A 297 12.59 4.89 -11.13
CA GLU A 297 12.43 5.77 -9.96
C GLU A 297 13.26 5.28 -8.76
N PRO A 298 14.46 5.85 -8.52
CA PRO A 298 15.35 5.41 -7.45
C PRO A 298 14.70 5.37 -6.05
N SER A 299 13.74 6.26 -5.77
CA SER A 299 13.07 6.32 -4.47
C SER A 299 12.16 5.10 -4.18
N THR A 300 11.63 4.45 -5.22
CA THR A 300 10.75 3.27 -5.09
C THR A 300 11.44 1.98 -5.50
N ARG A 301 12.66 2.06 -6.04
CA ARG A 301 13.46 0.93 -6.51
C ARG A 301 13.57 -0.18 -5.48
N ALA A 302 13.92 0.17 -4.24
CA ALA A 302 14.07 -0.82 -3.17
C ALA A 302 12.74 -1.26 -2.53
N SER A 303 11.59 -0.78 -3.02
CA SER A 303 10.27 -1.05 -2.45
C SER A 303 9.40 -1.89 -3.38
N ILE A 304 8.97 -1.36 -4.53
CA ILE A 304 7.93 -2.00 -5.36
C ILE A 304 8.41 -3.37 -5.92
N PRO A 305 9.55 -3.46 -6.63
CA PRO A 305 10.04 -4.75 -7.13
C PRO A 305 10.36 -5.74 -6.00
N ALA A 306 10.89 -5.25 -4.87
CA ALA A 306 11.25 -6.08 -3.74
C ALA A 306 10.04 -6.81 -3.12
N GLN A 307 8.86 -6.18 -3.11
CA GLN A 307 7.64 -6.82 -2.62
C GLN A 307 7.20 -7.98 -3.49
N TYR A 308 7.24 -7.80 -4.83
CA TYR A 308 6.94 -8.88 -5.75
C TYR A 308 7.97 -10.01 -5.61
N TYR A 309 9.27 -9.68 -5.54
CA TYR A 309 10.32 -10.67 -5.28
C TYR A 309 10.03 -11.51 -4.03
N ILE A 310 9.72 -10.87 -2.90
CA ILE A 310 9.41 -11.58 -1.65
C ILE A 310 8.18 -12.49 -1.82
N ALA A 311 7.15 -12.04 -2.54
CA ALA A 311 5.98 -12.87 -2.82
C ALA A 311 6.33 -14.10 -3.69
N HIS A 312 7.18 -13.93 -4.70
CA HIS A 312 7.65 -15.04 -5.55
C HIS A 312 8.50 -16.03 -4.77
N ILE A 313 9.49 -15.58 -4.00
CA ILE A 313 10.35 -16.51 -3.23
C ILE A 313 9.58 -17.23 -2.12
N ALA A 314 8.61 -16.56 -1.48
CA ALA A 314 7.74 -17.22 -0.52
C ALA A 314 6.89 -18.32 -1.20
N LEU A 315 6.36 -18.07 -2.39
CA LEU A 315 5.63 -19.06 -3.17
C LEU A 315 6.54 -20.21 -3.63
N ALA A 316 7.74 -19.92 -4.13
CA ALA A 316 8.70 -20.93 -4.55
C ALA A 316 9.08 -21.87 -3.39
N ALA A 317 9.34 -21.31 -2.21
CA ALA A 317 9.62 -22.10 -1.01
C ALA A 317 8.42 -22.97 -0.59
N ALA A 318 7.19 -22.47 -0.75
CA ALA A 318 5.98 -23.23 -0.46
C ALA A 318 5.76 -24.38 -1.48
N LEU A 319 6.04 -24.14 -2.76
CA LEU A 319 5.94 -25.14 -3.82
C LEU A 319 6.99 -26.26 -3.65
N ASP A 320 8.22 -25.91 -3.28
CA ASP A 320 9.28 -26.88 -2.96
C ASP A 320 8.89 -27.76 -1.77
N TYR A 321 8.29 -27.16 -0.73
CA TYR A 321 7.74 -27.91 0.41
C TYR A 321 6.64 -28.91 0.00
N LEU A 322 5.85 -28.59 -1.03
CA LEU A 322 4.80 -29.43 -1.58
C LEU A 322 5.30 -30.42 -2.66
N ASP A 323 6.61 -30.62 -2.78
CA ASP A 323 7.23 -31.52 -3.78
C ASP A 323 6.90 -31.13 -5.24
N ARG A 324 6.78 -29.81 -5.51
CA ARG A 324 6.61 -29.20 -6.84
C ARG A 324 7.86 -28.40 -7.28
N PRO A 325 9.05 -29.03 -7.41
CA PRO A 325 10.30 -28.31 -7.62
C PRO A 325 10.41 -27.59 -8.97
N GLU A 326 9.82 -28.13 -10.04
CA GLU A 326 9.84 -27.48 -11.36
C GLU A 326 9.03 -26.16 -11.37
N ASP A 327 7.90 -26.14 -10.67
CA ASP A 327 7.08 -24.94 -10.49
C ASP A 327 7.82 -23.94 -9.57
N ALA A 328 8.44 -24.44 -8.49
CA ALA A 328 9.24 -23.62 -7.59
C ALA A 328 10.40 -22.91 -8.31
N GLU A 329 11.13 -23.62 -9.18
CA GLU A 329 12.21 -23.04 -9.99
C GLU A 329 11.66 -21.95 -10.93
N THR A 330 10.53 -22.20 -11.60
CA THR A 330 9.89 -21.24 -12.49
C THR A 330 9.51 -19.95 -11.76
N VAL A 331 8.90 -20.09 -10.57
CA VAL A 331 8.52 -18.96 -9.72
C VAL A 331 9.76 -18.21 -9.21
N ALA A 332 10.80 -18.92 -8.81
CA ALA A 332 12.04 -18.34 -8.30
C ALA A 332 12.76 -17.49 -9.36
N VAL A 333 12.92 -18.02 -10.58
CA VAL A 333 13.55 -17.30 -11.71
C VAL A 333 12.83 -15.99 -12.02
N ARG A 334 11.49 -16.02 -12.03
CA ARG A 334 10.67 -14.81 -12.22
C ARG A 334 10.87 -13.82 -11.06
N GLY A 335 10.99 -14.32 -9.83
CA GLY A 335 11.34 -13.53 -8.65
C GLY A 335 12.71 -12.85 -8.78
N GLU A 336 13.75 -13.59 -9.15
CA GLU A 336 15.13 -13.07 -9.27
C GLU A 336 15.23 -11.86 -10.20
N LYS A 337 14.48 -11.86 -11.31
CA LYS A 337 14.42 -10.69 -12.19
C LYS A 337 13.87 -9.44 -11.51
N LEU A 338 12.90 -9.59 -10.60
CA LEU A 338 12.39 -8.48 -9.78
C LEU A 338 13.40 -8.03 -8.72
N LEU A 339 14.23 -8.96 -8.21
CA LEU A 339 15.32 -8.63 -7.29
C LEU A 339 16.37 -7.75 -7.99
N GLU A 340 16.78 -8.11 -9.21
CA GLU A 340 17.72 -7.32 -10.02
C GLU A 340 17.21 -5.89 -10.24
N LEU A 341 15.93 -5.75 -10.63
CA LEU A 341 15.26 -4.45 -10.76
C LEU A 341 15.30 -3.67 -9.45
N SER A 342 15.08 -4.34 -8.32
CA SER A 342 15.08 -3.71 -7.00
C SER A 342 16.44 -3.13 -6.59
N GLY A 343 17.53 -3.53 -7.28
CA GLY A 343 18.89 -3.15 -6.94
C GLY A 343 19.35 -3.61 -5.56
N ARG A 344 18.57 -4.47 -4.88
CA ARG A 344 18.99 -5.12 -3.65
C ARG A 344 19.89 -6.29 -4.01
N VAL A 345 21.07 -6.31 -3.39
CA VAL A 345 21.89 -7.52 -3.28
C VAL A 345 21.51 -8.10 -1.93
N ILE A 346 20.76 -9.20 -1.93
CA ILE A 346 20.49 -9.92 -0.68
C ILE A 346 21.73 -10.80 -0.41
N PRO A 347 22.30 -10.73 0.80
CA PRO A 347 23.50 -11.49 1.17
C PRO A 347 23.29 -13.00 1.18
#